data_AF-A0A6P0STT9-F1
#
_entry.id   AF-A0A6P0STT9-F1
#
_cell.length_a   1.000
_cell.length_b   1.000
_cell.length_c   1.000
_cell.angle_alpha   90.00
_cell.angle_beta   90.00
_cell.angle_gamma   90.00
#
_symmetry.space_group_name_H-M   'P 1'
#
loop_
_entity.id
_entity.type
_entity.pdbx_description
1 polymer ?
#
loop_
_entity_poly.entity_id
_entity_poly.type
_entity_poly.pdbx_seq_one_letter_code
_entity_poly.pdbx_strand_id
1 'polypeptide(L)' 'MTIQQTVSVLTARSILEGIDAVAIDQLPTVWQKIASGEAEVGHPDLEFLVALAQLFLTKATDGSPEIFEQG' A
#
# COMPACT_ATOMS: atom_id res chain seq x y z
N MET A 1 33.05 12.36 1.70
CA MET A 1 32.00 11.68 2.48
C MET A 1 30.85 11.39 1.53
N THR A 2 30.74 10.16 1.05
CA THR A 2 29.64 9.74 0.17
C THR A 2 28.47 9.38 1.06
N ILE A 3 27.41 10.19 1.04
CA ILE A 3 26.18 9.90 1.75
C ILE A 3 25.54 8.73 0.99
N GLN A 4 25.71 7.51 1.51
CA GLN A 4 25.05 6.33 0.99
C GLN A 4 23.59 6.45 1.39
N GLN A 5 22.77 7.05 0.52
CA GLN A 5 21.32 6.98 0.63
C GLN A 5 20.97 5.50 0.54
N THR A 6 20.72 4.86 1.69
CA THR A 6 20.09 3.55 1.77
C THR A 6 18.69 3.72 1.20
N VAL A 7 18.55 3.46 -0.09
CA VAL A 7 17.24 3.29 -0.70
C VAL A 7 16.73 1.96 -0.15
N SER A 8 16.12 2.00 1.03
CA SER A 8 15.44 0.84 1.59
C SER A 8 14.42 0.41 0.56
N VAL A 9 14.57 -0.81 0.03
CA VAL A 9 13.57 -1.42 -0.84
C VAL A 9 12.30 -1.53 0.00
N LEU A 10 11.35 -0.64 -0.23
CA LEU A 10 10.03 -0.69 0.39
C LEU A 10 9.33 -1.92 -0.17
N THR A 11 9.28 -2.98 0.63
CA THR A 11 8.51 -4.18 0.31
C THR A 11 7.09 -4.02 0.81
N ALA A 12 6.14 -4.74 0.20
CA ALA A 12 4.75 -4.83 0.67
C ALA A 12 4.67 -5.08 2.19
N ARG A 13 5.50 -6.00 2.68
CA ARG A 13 5.59 -6.34 4.11
C ARG A 13 6.08 -5.18 4.96
N SER A 14 7.11 -4.44 4.50
CA SER A 14 7.61 -3.26 5.21
C SER A 14 6.60 -2.11 5.25
N ILE A 15 5.73 -2.00 4.24
CA ILE A 15 4.65 -1.00 4.20
C ILE A 15 3.58 -1.29 5.24
N LEU A 16 3.23 -2.55 5.43
CA LEU A 16 2.17 -2.97 6.36
C LEU A 16 2.69 -3.27 7.78
N GLU A 17 4.00 -3.23 7.99
CA GLU A 17 4.60 -3.56 9.28
C GLU A 17 4.13 -2.57 10.37
N GLY A 18 3.50 -3.09 11.43
CA GLY A 18 2.95 -2.28 12.52
C GLY A 18 1.65 -1.54 12.18
N ILE A 19 1.04 -1.81 11.03
CA ILE A 19 -0.23 -1.22 10.60
C ILE A 19 -1.28 -2.34 10.55
N ASP A 20 -2.40 -2.14 11.24
CA ASP A 20 -3.59 -3.01 11.11
C ASP A 20 -4.31 -2.67 9.81
N ALA A 21 -3.73 -3.11 8.70
CA ALA A 21 -4.21 -2.75 7.39
C ALA A 21 -5.48 -3.52 7.02
N VAL A 22 -6.41 -2.86 6.34
CA VAL A 22 -7.65 -3.46 5.86
C VAL A 22 -7.35 -4.72 5.05
N ALA A 23 -8.15 -5.76 5.26
CA ALA A 23 -8.03 -7.00 4.51
C ALA A 23 -8.31 -6.79 3.01
N ILE A 24 -7.77 -7.66 2.16
CA ILE A 24 -7.94 -7.56 0.70
C ILE A 24 -9.42 -7.62 0.30
N ASP A 25 -10.26 -8.36 1.02
CA ASP A 25 -11.71 -8.44 0.76
C ASP A 25 -12.45 -7.11 0.98
N GLN A 26 -11.87 -6.22 1.80
CA GLN A 26 -12.41 -4.88 2.05
C GLN A 26 -11.99 -3.88 0.95
N LEU A 27 -11.01 -4.23 0.11
CA LEU A 27 -10.63 -3.37 -1.02
C LEU A 27 -11.68 -3.41 -2.13
N PRO A 28 -11.78 -2.36 -2.95
CA PRO A 28 -12.59 -2.38 -4.16
C PRO A 28 -12.26 -3.57 -5.07
N THR A 29 -13.25 -4.08 -5.81
CA THR A 29 -13.15 -5.28 -6.65
C THR A 29 -11.96 -5.26 -7.62
N VAL A 30 -11.56 -4.09 -8.12
CA VAL A 30 -10.38 -3.95 -8.99
C VAL A 30 -9.09 -4.42 -8.29
N TRP A 31 -8.92 -4.09 -7.02
CA TRP A 31 -7.74 -4.46 -6.24
C TRP A 31 -7.76 -5.93 -5.82
N GLN A 32 -8.94 -6.49 -5.56
CA GLN A 32 -9.10 -7.94 -5.34
C GLN A 32 -8.68 -8.76 -6.57
N LYS A 33 -9.05 -8.28 -7.77
CA LYS A 33 -8.64 -8.90 -9.05
C LYS A 33 -7.14 -8.77 -9.29
N ILE A 34 -6.54 -7.64 -8.93
CA ILE A 34 -5.08 -7.45 -8.98
C ILE A 34 -4.38 -8.41 -8.02
N ALA A 35 -4.86 -8.52 -6.77
CA ALA A 35 -4.30 -9.44 -5.77
C ALA A 35 -4.44 -10.92 -6.18
N SER A 36 -5.51 -11.26 -6.89
CA SER A 36 -5.75 -12.63 -7.39
C SER A 36 -5.03 -12.93 -8.70
N GLY A 37 -4.33 -11.96 -9.29
CA GLY A 37 -3.67 -12.10 -10.59
C GLY A 37 -4.63 -12.16 -11.78
N GLU A 38 -5.92 -11.87 -11.58
CA GLU A 38 -6.95 -11.85 -12.64
C GLU A 38 -6.91 -10.56 -13.46
N ALA A 39 -6.22 -9.52 -12.98
CA ALA A 39 -5.99 -8.28 -13.70
C ALA A 39 -4.54 -8.20 -14.17
N GLU A 40 -4.33 -8.03 -15.48
CA GLU A 40 -3.02 -7.66 -16.02
C GLU A 40 -2.73 -6.20 -15.69
N VAL A 41 -1.80 -6.01 -14.77
CA VAL A 41 -1.26 -4.71 -14.40
C VAL A 41 0.18 -4.67 -14.88
N GLY A 42 0.57 -3.62 -15.61
CA GLY A 42 1.91 -3.46 -16.17
C GLY A 42 3.02 -3.20 -15.14
N HIS A 43 2.81 -3.57 -13.88
CA HIS A 43 3.74 -3.37 -12.79
C HIS A 43 4.31 -4.72 -12.32
N PRO A 44 5.63 -4.81 -12.10
CA PRO A 44 6.27 -6.09 -11.78
C PRO A 44 5.94 -6.61 -10.38
N ASP A 45 5.52 -5.73 -9.45
CA ASP A 45 5.32 -6.07 -8.04
C ASP A 45 3.87 -5.78 -7.62
N LEU A 46 3.00 -6.76 -7.88
CA LEU A 46 1.56 -6.64 -7.59
C LEU A 46 1.29 -6.64 -6.08
N GLU A 47 2.07 -7.38 -5.31
CA GLU A 47 1.97 -7.41 -3.85
C GLU A 47 2.24 -6.03 -3.24
N PHE A 48 3.25 -5.30 -3.74
CA PHE A 48 3.51 -3.92 -3.35
C PHE A 48 2.34 -2.99 -3.64
N LEU A 49 1.75 -3.09 -4.83
CA LEU A 49 0.59 -2.27 -5.20
C LEU A 49 -0.64 -2.55 -4.32
N VAL A 50 -0.91 -3.82 -4.03
CA VAL A 50 -2.01 -4.22 -3.15
C VAL A 50 -1.77 -3.72 -1.73
N ALA A 51 -0.55 -3.86 -1.20
CA ALA A 51 -0.20 -3.34 0.12
C ALA A 51 -0.38 -1.82 0.22
N LEU A 52 -0.03 -1.07 -0.82
CA LEU A 52 -0.32 0.37 -0.88
C LEU A 52 -1.82 0.64 -0.84
N ALA A 53 -2.61 -0.09 -1.63
CA ALA A 53 -4.06 0.08 -1.64
C ALA A 53 -4.68 -0.21 -0.27
N GLN A 54 -4.22 -1.26 0.42
CA GLN A 54 -4.63 -1.57 1.80
C GLN A 54 -4.26 -0.41 2.72
N LEU A 55 -3.02 0.09 2.65
CA LEU A 55 -2.57 1.22 3.49
C LEU A 55 -3.42 2.47 3.27
N PHE A 56 -3.64 2.88 2.02
CA PHE A 56 -4.43 4.07 1.68
C PHE A 56 -5.87 3.95 2.18
N LEU A 57 -6.51 2.80 1.97
CA LEU A 57 -7.88 2.60 2.42
C LEU A 57 -7.96 2.58 3.95
N THR A 58 -7.02 1.92 4.63
CA THR A 58 -6.90 1.91 6.10
C THR A 58 -6.84 3.33 6.64
N LYS A 59 -5.95 4.15 6.09
CA LYS A 59 -5.79 5.55 6.52
C LYS A 59 -6.99 6.43 6.17
N ALA A 60 -7.67 6.16 5.05
CA ALA A 60 -8.91 6.85 4.70
C ALA A 60 -10.08 6.49 5.62
N THR A 61 -10.16 5.24 6.09
CA THR A 61 -11.25 4.75 6.96
C THR A 61 -11.02 5.02 8.45
N ASP A 62 -9.76 5.05 8.89
CA ASP A 62 -9.38 5.32 10.28
C ASP A 62 -9.70 6.78 10.69
N GLY A 63 -10.00 7.65 9.72
CA GLY A 63 -10.41 9.02 9.99
C GLY A 63 -9.30 9.90 10.56
N SER A 64 -8.08 9.39 10.69
CA SER A 64 -6.88 10.13 11.11
C SER A 64 -6.62 11.28 10.13
N PRO A 65 -6.86 12.55 10.52
CA PRO A 65 -6.76 13.71 9.65
C PRO A 65 -5.31 14.16 9.39
N GLU A 66 -4.31 13.43 9.91
CA GLU A 66 -2.89 13.84 9.86
C GLU A 66 -2.30 13.94 8.44
N ILE A 67 -2.98 13.45 7.41
CA ILE A 67 -2.50 13.50 6.02
C ILE A 67 -3.06 14.65 5.18
N PHE A 68 -4.05 15.41 5.67
CA PHE A 68 -4.68 16.50 4.90
C PHE A 68 -4.69 17.87 5.60
N GLU A 69 -4.01 18.01 6.75
CA GLU A 69 -3.81 19.33 7.36
C GLU A 69 -2.57 20.01 6.77
N GLN A 70 -2.76 20.70 5.64
CA GLN A 70 -2.07 21.96 5.31
C GLN A 70 -2.68 22.62 4.06
N GLY A 71 -3.44 23.69 4.30
CA GLY A 71 -3.94 24.61 3.27
C GLY A 71 -5.18 25.38 3.71
#